data_AF-A0A8S3ARN4-F1
#
_entry.id   AF-A0A8S3ARN4-F1
#
_cell.length_a   1.000
_cell.length_b   1.000
_cell.length_c   1.000
_cell.angle_alpha   90.00
_cell.angle_beta   90.00
_cell.angle_gamma   90.00
#
_symmetry.space_group_name_H-M   'P 1'
#
loop_
_entity.id
_entity.type
_entity.pdbx_description
1 polymer ?
#
loop_
_entity_poly.entity_id
_entity_poly.type
_entity_poly.pdbx_seq_one_letter_code
_entity_poly.pdbx_strand_id
1 'polypeptide(L)'
;MFRVPSYRSITSDYLPKLHQQITKRLKHACSSTDFLSLTFYGWTDRRMRAFYAVTMHYIDRMGQLNAHLLTFNPLSGNHTGENSFHEYDHVSTTISIGNKVVRLITDNASNNLSAFGELVIPGFESYFITEDDIAES
;
A
#
# COMPACT_ATOMS: atom_id res chain seq x y z
N MET A 1 41.03 -9.80 3.73
CA MET A 1 40.56 -10.50 2.50
C MET A 1 39.05 -10.61 2.58
N PHE A 2 38.30 -10.02 1.64
CA PHE A 2 36.84 -10.14 1.59
C PHE A 2 36.47 -11.52 1.03
N ARG A 3 35.49 -12.19 1.64
CA ARG A 3 34.98 -13.49 1.18
C ARG A 3 33.53 -13.32 0.76
N VAL A 4 33.22 -13.68 -0.49
CA VAL A 4 31.86 -13.63 -1.02
C VAL A 4 30.96 -14.54 -0.17
N PRO A 5 29.82 -14.05 0.31
CA PRO A 5 28.91 -14.86 1.12
C PRO A 5 28.28 -15.98 0.29
N SER A 6 28.09 -17.13 0.95
CA SER A 6 27.40 -18.27 0.35
C SER A 6 25.89 -18.02 0.24
N TYR A 7 25.21 -18.77 -0.63
CA TYR A 7 23.74 -18.79 -0.68
C TYR A 7 23.11 -18.99 0.70
N ARG A 8 23.63 -19.95 1.49
CA ARG A 8 23.14 -20.22 2.85
C ARG A 8 23.32 -19.01 3.77
N SER A 9 24.45 -18.31 3.68
CA SER A 9 24.68 -17.09 4.44
C SER A 9 23.73 -15.98 4.04
N ILE A 10 23.46 -15.81 2.73
CA ILE A 10 22.50 -14.83 2.22
C ILE A 10 21.10 -15.13 2.75
N THR A 11 20.61 -16.34 2.54
CA THR A 11 19.22 -16.71 2.85
C THR A 11 18.96 -16.83 4.35
N SER A 12 19.89 -17.40 5.12
CA SER A 12 19.66 -17.69 6.55
C SER A 12 20.12 -16.58 7.49
N ASP A 13 20.97 -15.66 7.04
CA ASP A 13 21.53 -14.62 7.91
C ASP A 13 21.29 -13.20 7.38
N TYR A 14 21.82 -12.89 6.19
CA TYR A 14 21.76 -11.51 5.68
C TYR A 14 20.33 -11.08 5.33
N LEU A 15 19.56 -11.92 4.64
CA LEU A 15 18.22 -11.58 4.19
C LEU A 15 17.24 -11.36 5.35
N PRO A 16 17.17 -12.24 6.38
CA PRO A 16 16.33 -11.99 7.56
C PRO A 16 16.73 -10.71 8.31
N LYS A 17 18.03 -10.45 8.46
CA LYS A 17 18.53 -9.23 9.10
C LYS A 17 18.12 -7.98 8.33
N LEU A 18 18.30 -7.98 7.00
CA LEU A 18 17.89 -6.87 6.13
C LEU A 18 16.38 -6.65 6.18
N HIS A 19 15.60 -7.73 6.08
CA HIS A 19 14.16 -7.68 6.21
C HIS A 19 13.75 -7.04 7.54
N GLN A 20 14.30 -7.52 8.66
CA GLN A 20 14.00 -6.95 9.98
C GLN A 20 14.36 -5.46 10.08
N GLN A 21 15.49 -5.03 9.50
CA GLN A 21 15.88 -3.62 9.46
C GLN A 21 14.89 -2.78 8.64
N ILE A 22 14.50 -3.26 7.46
CA ILE A 22 13.53 -2.58 6.60
C ILE A 22 12.17 -2.51 7.28
N THR A 23 11.66 -3.61 7.85
CA THR A 23 10.40 -3.63 8.60
C THR A 23 10.41 -2.65 9.76
N LYS A 24 11.52 -2.56 10.52
CA LYS A 24 11.66 -1.58 11.60
C LYS A 24 11.57 -0.14 11.09
N ARG A 25 12.26 0.17 9.98
CA ARG A 25 12.20 1.49 9.33
C ARG A 25 10.79 1.82 8.84
N LEU A 26 10.12 0.86 8.19
CA LEU A 26 8.74 1.02 7.73
C LEU A 26 7.78 1.30 8.89
N LYS A 27 7.85 0.49 9.96
CA LYS A 27 7.04 0.71 11.17
C LYS A 27 7.28 2.09 11.77
N HIS A 28 8.54 2.52 11.83
CA HIS A 28 8.88 3.86 12.30
C HIS A 28 8.25 4.94 11.41
N ALA A 29 8.43 4.87 10.08
CA ALA A 29 7.85 5.81 9.13
C ALA A 29 6.32 5.88 9.24
N CYS A 30 5.64 4.73 9.30
CA CYS A 30 4.19 4.67 9.49
C CYS A 30 3.75 5.30 10.83
N SER A 31 4.54 5.12 11.90
CA SER A 31 4.22 5.69 13.22
C SER A 31 4.44 7.20 13.28
N SER A 32 5.49 7.71 12.63
CA SER A 32 5.89 9.13 12.68
C SER A 32 5.15 10.03 11.71
N THR A 33 4.43 9.44 10.76
CA THR A 33 3.67 10.17 9.74
C THR A 33 2.24 10.38 10.23
N ASP A 34 1.75 11.61 10.14
CA ASP A 34 0.39 11.96 10.53
C ASP A 34 -0.60 11.74 9.37
N PHE A 35 -0.17 12.10 8.15
CA PHE A 35 -0.96 12.02 6.92
C PHE A 35 -0.16 11.39 5.80
N LEU A 36 -0.76 10.46 5.07
CA LEU A 36 -0.12 9.75 3.97
C LEU A 36 -1.11 9.46 2.83
N SER A 37 -0.58 9.32 1.62
CA SER A 37 -1.31 8.74 0.50
C SER A 37 -0.82 7.33 0.21
N LEU A 38 -1.72 6.52 -0.33
CA LEU A 38 -1.43 5.17 -0.76
C LEU A 38 -1.56 5.07 -2.28
N THR A 39 -0.70 4.26 -2.87
CA THR A 39 -0.88 3.78 -4.24
C THR A 39 -1.11 2.28 -4.17
N PHE A 40 -2.23 1.82 -4.71
CA PHE A 40 -2.50 0.40 -4.92
C PHE A 40 -2.28 0.07 -6.40
N TYR A 41 -1.42 -0.90 -6.66
CA TYR A 41 -1.09 -1.34 -8.01
C TYR A 41 -1.22 -2.85 -8.11
N GLY A 42 -2.15 -3.32 -8.93
CA GLY A 42 -2.37 -4.73 -9.22
C GLY A 42 -2.00 -5.05 -10.66
N TRP A 43 -1.33 -6.18 -10.90
CA TRP A 43 -1.02 -6.62 -12.25
C TRP A 43 -0.99 -8.14 -12.34
N THR A 44 -1.12 -8.65 -13.57
CA THR A 44 -0.93 -10.07 -13.88
C THR A 44 0.32 -10.24 -14.72
N ASP A 45 1.19 -11.17 -14.35
CA ASP A 45 2.39 -11.47 -15.13
C ASP A 45 2.08 -12.34 -16.35
N ARG A 46 3.08 -12.56 -17.20
CA ARG A 46 2.94 -13.39 -18.43
C ARG A 46 2.62 -14.86 -18.15
N ARG A 47 2.72 -15.31 -16.89
CA ARG A 47 2.40 -16.67 -16.45
C ARG A 47 1.02 -16.72 -15.78
N MET A 48 0.20 -15.69 -15.97
CA MET A 48 -1.15 -15.59 -15.41
C MET A 48 -1.18 -15.59 -13.88
N ARG A 49 -0.09 -15.13 -13.24
CA ARG A 49 -0.05 -14.92 -11.78
C ARG A 49 -0.35 -13.47 -11.49
N ALA A 50 -1.34 -13.19 -10.65
CA ALA A 50 -1.54 -11.81 -10.18
C ALA A 50 -0.73 -11.50 -8.95
N PHE A 51 -0.40 -10.23 -8.85
CA PHE A 51 0.28 -9.60 -7.76
C PHE A 51 -0.38 -8.27 -7.47
N TYR A 52 -0.17 -7.79 -6.26
CA TYR A 52 -0.47 -6.43 -5.90
C TYR A 52 0.67 -5.85 -5.07
N ALA A 53 0.78 -4.53 -5.11
CA ALA A 53 1.69 -3.75 -4.31
C ALA A 53 0.94 -2.54 -3.72
N VAL A 54 1.27 -2.22 -2.48
CA VAL A 54 0.81 -1.00 -1.81
C VAL A 54 2.03 -0.18 -1.44
N THR A 55 2.06 1.07 -1.90
CA THR A 55 3.14 2.02 -1.61
C THR A 55 2.59 3.20 -0.85
N MET A 56 3.21 3.52 0.29
CA MET A 56 2.92 4.71 1.07
C MET A 56 3.77 5.88 0.59
N HIS A 57 3.14 7.05 0.50
CA HIS A 57 3.81 8.31 0.19
C HIS A 57 3.45 9.35 1.24
N TYR A 58 4.43 10.13 1.68
CA TYR A 58 4.21 11.26 2.59
C TYR A 58 5.29 12.32 2.39
N ILE A 59 4.99 13.55 2.83
CA ILE A 59 5.95 14.64 2.88
C ILE A 59 6.41 14.77 4.33
N ASP A 60 7.72 14.73 4.57
CA ASP A 60 8.26 14.90 5.92
C ASP A 60 8.35 16.36 6.36
N ARG A 61 8.80 16.59 7.60
CA ARG A 61 8.95 17.94 8.17
C ARG A 61 10.00 18.80 7.45
N MET A 62 10.84 18.20 6.62
CA MET A 62 11.82 18.89 5.77
C MET A 62 11.28 19.16 4.36
N GLY A 63 10.01 18.85 4.10
CA GLY A 63 9.37 19.01 2.79
C GLY A 63 9.80 17.96 1.77
N GLN A 64 10.41 16.84 2.20
CA GLN A 64 10.86 15.80 1.28
C GLN A 64 9.77 14.75 1.06
N LEU A 65 9.56 14.40 -0.21
CA LEU A 65 8.69 13.29 -0.58
C LEU A 65 9.38 11.96 -0.25
N ASN A 66 8.75 11.19 0.63
CA ASN A 66 9.17 9.86 1.02
C ASN A 66 8.21 8.83 0.42
N ALA A 67 8.75 7.73 -0.09
CA ALA A 67 7.99 6.63 -0.68
C ALA A 67 8.47 5.29 -0.11
N HIS A 68 7.52 4.45 0.32
CA HIS A 68 7.82 3.18 0.96
C HIS A 68 6.89 2.08 0.47
N LEU A 69 7.46 1.00 -0.05
CA LEU A 69 6.73 -0.21 -0.38
C LEU A 69 6.29 -0.92 0.92
N LEU A 70 4.99 -0.95 1.16
CA LEU A 70 4.40 -1.60 2.33
C LEU A 70 4.21 -3.10 2.12
N THR A 71 3.78 -3.47 0.91
CA THR A 71 3.53 -4.86 0.55
C THR A 71 3.81 -5.10 -0.93
N PHE A 72 4.20 -6.32 -1.23
CA PHE A 72 4.31 -6.88 -2.57
C PHE A 72 4.00 -8.37 -2.43
N ASN A 73 2.80 -8.78 -2.80
CA ASN A 73 2.32 -10.15 -2.59
C ASN A 73 1.60 -10.67 -3.84
N PRO A 74 1.58 -11.99 -4.04
CA PRO A 74 0.64 -12.61 -4.97
C PRO A 74 -0.80 -12.29 -4.55
N LEU A 75 -1.63 -11.92 -5.52
CA LEU A 75 -3.08 -11.79 -5.29
C LEU A 75 -3.68 -13.19 -5.47
N SER A 76 -4.11 -13.80 -4.36
CA SER A 76 -4.63 -15.17 -4.36
C SER A 76 -6.15 -15.17 -4.54
N GLY A 77 -6.68 -16.18 -5.22
CA GLY A 77 -8.13 -16.31 -5.46
C GLY A 77 -8.59 -15.56 -6.72
N ASN A 78 -9.88 -15.22 -6.77
CA ASN A 78 -10.43 -14.51 -7.92
C ASN A 78 -9.90 -13.06 -7.95
N HIS A 79 -9.48 -12.57 -9.11
CA HIS A 79 -9.01 -11.20 -9.26
C HIS A 79 -10.22 -10.26 -9.40
N THR A 80 -11.02 -10.14 -8.34
CA THR A 80 -12.17 -9.25 -8.27
C THR A 80 -11.80 -7.96 -7.55
N GLY A 81 -12.61 -6.91 -7.73
CA GLY A 81 -12.45 -5.67 -6.96
C GLY A 81 -12.59 -5.90 -5.45
N GLU A 82 -13.52 -6.76 -5.04
CA GLU A 82 -13.69 -7.17 -3.63
C GLU A 82 -12.41 -7.75 -3.03
N ASN A 83 -11.70 -8.60 -3.76
CA ASN A 83 -10.45 -9.18 -3.28
C ASN A 83 -9.34 -8.11 -3.17
N SER A 84 -9.23 -7.21 -4.16
CA SER A 84 -8.31 -6.07 -4.08
C SER A 84 -8.60 -5.16 -2.87
N PHE A 85 -9.88 -4.90 -2.59
CA PHE A 85 -10.31 -4.12 -1.43
C PHE A 85 -9.95 -4.82 -0.12
N HIS A 86 -10.20 -6.11 -0.01
CA HIS A 86 -9.84 -6.91 1.16
C HIS A 86 -8.34 -6.88 1.43
N GLU A 87 -7.50 -7.05 0.41
CA GLU A 87 -6.03 -6.97 0.57
C GLU A 87 -5.57 -5.56 0.98
N TYR A 88 -6.18 -4.51 0.40
CA TYR A 88 -5.95 -3.13 0.82
C TYR A 88 -6.28 -2.90 2.30
N ASP A 89 -7.46 -3.34 2.74
CA ASP A 89 -7.93 -3.18 4.12
C ASP A 89 -7.07 -3.98 5.10
N HIS A 90 -6.71 -5.21 4.73
CA HIS A 90 -5.82 -6.07 5.50
C HIS A 90 -4.46 -5.41 5.74
N VAL A 91 -3.85 -4.85 4.68
CA VAL A 91 -2.57 -4.15 4.78
C VAL A 91 -2.71 -2.91 5.67
N SER A 92 -3.72 -2.08 5.42
CA SER A 92 -3.98 -0.83 6.15
C SER A 92 -4.18 -1.07 7.65
N THR A 93 -4.88 -2.13 8.01
CA THR A 93 -5.13 -2.56 9.39
C THR A 93 -3.87 -3.14 10.03
N THR A 94 -3.15 -4.03 9.33
CA THR A 94 -1.95 -4.71 9.85
C THR A 94 -0.83 -3.74 10.23
N ILE A 95 -0.69 -2.65 9.49
CA ILE A 95 0.31 -1.60 9.76
C ILE A 95 -0.28 -0.39 10.50
N SER A 96 -1.57 -0.45 10.85
CA SER A 96 -2.29 0.56 11.64
C SER A 96 -2.19 1.98 11.08
N ILE A 97 -2.44 2.12 9.77
CA ILE A 97 -2.40 3.41 9.06
C ILE A 97 -3.76 3.89 8.56
N GLY A 98 -4.84 3.11 8.71
CA GLY A 98 -6.14 3.42 8.11
C GLY A 98 -6.64 4.83 8.43
N ASN A 99 -6.45 5.30 9.65
CA ASN A 99 -6.84 6.65 10.11
C ASN A 99 -5.88 7.78 9.67
N LYS A 100 -4.82 7.46 8.92
CA LYS A 100 -3.80 8.40 8.42
C LYS A 100 -3.85 8.54 6.90
N VAL A 101 -4.57 7.64 6.22
CA VAL A 101 -4.73 7.68 4.77
C VAL A 101 -5.57 8.90 4.42
N VAL A 102 -5.07 9.74 3.53
CA VAL A 102 -5.80 10.92 3.00
C VAL A 102 -6.23 10.72 1.55
N ARG A 103 -5.58 9.79 0.85
CA ARG A 103 -5.79 9.55 -0.57
C ARG A 103 -5.36 8.12 -0.91
N LEU A 104 -6.19 7.42 -1.67
CA LEU A 104 -5.81 6.21 -2.40
C LEU A 104 -5.71 6.53 -3.90
N ILE A 105 -4.64 6.04 -4.53
CA ILE A 105 -4.36 6.24 -5.95
C ILE A 105 -4.27 4.86 -6.60
N THR A 106 -5.04 4.66 -7.67
CA THR A 106 -5.02 3.44 -8.49
C THR A 106 -4.96 3.79 -9.96
N ASP A 107 -4.67 2.81 -10.81
CA ASP A 107 -5.00 2.95 -12.23
C ASP A 107 -6.52 2.81 -12.47
N ASN A 108 -6.93 3.02 -13.72
CA ASN A 108 -8.33 2.95 -14.16
C ASN A 108 -8.79 1.52 -14.53
N ALA A 109 -8.11 0.47 -14.04
CA ALA A 109 -8.53 -0.90 -14.31
C ALA A 109 -9.92 -1.16 -13.70
N SER A 110 -10.76 -1.93 -14.40
CA SER A 110 -12.13 -2.24 -13.97
C SER A 110 -12.20 -2.83 -12.56
N ASN A 111 -11.21 -3.64 -12.18
CA ASN A 111 -11.13 -4.22 -10.85
C ASN A 111 -10.85 -3.16 -9.78
N ASN A 112 -10.01 -2.16 -10.07
CA ASN A 112 -9.72 -1.08 -9.15
C ASN A 112 -10.91 -0.13 -9.02
N LEU A 113 -11.59 0.18 -10.13
CA LEU A 113 -12.85 0.93 -10.09
C LEU A 113 -13.90 0.21 -9.24
N SER A 114 -14.06 -1.10 -9.44
CA SER A 114 -14.98 -1.92 -8.64
C SER A 114 -14.57 -2.01 -7.17
N ALA A 115 -13.28 -1.94 -6.84
CA ALA A 115 -12.78 -2.04 -5.48
C ALA A 115 -12.87 -0.71 -4.72
N PHE A 116 -12.57 0.40 -5.40
CA PHE A 116 -12.24 1.67 -4.76
C PHE A 116 -13.05 2.86 -5.29
N GLY A 117 -13.90 2.67 -6.30
CA GLY A 117 -14.69 3.76 -6.90
C GLY A 117 -15.60 4.46 -5.90
N GLU A 118 -16.20 3.68 -5.00
CA GLU A 118 -17.09 4.17 -3.93
C GLU A 118 -16.38 4.29 -2.57
N LEU A 119 -15.04 4.14 -2.53
CA LEU A 119 -14.29 4.18 -1.28
C LEU A 119 -14.22 5.62 -0.76
N VAL A 120 -14.94 5.88 0.32
CA VAL A 120 -14.81 7.11 1.10
C VAL A 120 -13.71 6.94 2.15
N ILE A 121 -12.73 7.84 2.13
CA ILE A 121 -11.63 7.83 3.10
C ILE A 121 -12.13 8.47 4.41
N PRO A 122 -12.08 7.75 5.56
CA PRO A 122 -12.54 8.30 6.83
C PRO A 122 -11.82 9.59 7.22
N GLY A 123 -12.58 10.61 7.63
CA GLY A 123 -12.08 11.94 7.95
C GLY A 123 -11.84 12.87 6.74
N PHE A 124 -12.09 12.36 5.53
CA PHE A 124 -12.00 13.13 4.28
C PHE A 124 -13.30 13.06 3.47
N GLU A 125 -14.43 12.73 4.10
CA GLU A 125 -15.74 12.54 3.48
C GLU A 125 -16.16 13.74 2.63
N SER A 126 -15.88 14.96 3.10
CA SER A 126 -16.22 16.20 2.40
C SER A 126 -15.57 16.35 1.02
N TYR A 127 -14.46 15.65 0.76
CA TYR A 127 -13.78 15.67 -0.54
C TYR A 127 -14.43 14.73 -1.57
N PHE A 128 -15.38 13.89 -1.15
CA PHE A 128 -16.11 12.96 -2.00
C PHE A 128 -17.56 13.40 -2.25
N ILE A 129 -18.00 14.50 -1.65
CA ILE A 129 -19.30 15.12 -1.93
C ILE A 129 -19.21 15.84 -3.28
N THR A 130 -20.08 15.49 -4.21
CA THR A 130 -20.20 16.15 -5.52
C THR A 130 -21.21 17.30 -5.48
N GLU A 131 -21.17 18.18 -6.48
CA GLU A 131 -22.17 19.27 -6.60
C GLU A 131 -23.61 18.72 -6.74
N ASP A 132 -23.76 17.51 -7.32
CA ASP A 132 -25.04 16.82 -7.44
C ASP A 132 -25.57 16.36 -6.08
N ASP A 133 -24.70 15.90 -5.17
CA ASP A 133 -25.08 15.49 -3.80
C ASP A 133 -25.57 16.69 -2.94
N ILE A 134 -25.12 17.90 -3.26
CA ILE A 134 -25.52 19.14 -2.56
C ILE A 134 -26.86 19.66 -3.10
N ALA A 135 -27.20 19.36 -4.36
CA ALA A 135 -28.43 19.81 -5.00
C ALA A 135 -29.68 19.02 -4.54
N GLU A 136 -29.51 17.84 -3.94
CA GLU A 136 -30.59 16.97 -3.45
C GLU A 136 -30.90 17.12 -1.94
N SER A 137 -30.24 18.05 -1.23
CA SER A 137 -30.46 18.34 0.21
C SER A 137 -31.26 19.61 0.48
#